data_AF-A0A9X3D0V9-F1
#
_entry.id   AF-A0A9X3D0V9-F1
#
_cell.length_a   1.000
_cell.length_b   1.000
_cell.length_c   1.000
_cell.angle_alpha   90.00
_cell.angle_beta   90.00
_cell.angle_gamma   90.00
#
_symmetry.space_group_name_H-M   'P 1'
#
loop_
_entity.id
_entity.type
_entity.pdbx_description
1 polymer ?
#
loop_
_entity_poly.entity_id
_entity_poly.type
_entity_poly.pdbx_seq_one_letter_code
_entity_poly.pdbx_strand_id
1 'polypeptide(L)'
;MKSFKILPLLTVLILFTSCVEKITRVVHQDTIPPEYTVAQETLKSRISAVIPAENISIGSSKTEKTGDAEYHALTVEIQPETLPGNVVSFFKMTGEIKNAVESGIGNMEDYQKLEIVVRKTTNENGVEKTQSYKKEIDL
;
A
#
# COMPACT_ATOMS: atom_id res chain seq x y z
N MET A 1 12.76 25.54 63.77
CA MET A 1 13.22 26.02 62.44
C MET A 1 13.40 24.78 61.56
N LYS A 2 12.41 24.43 60.73
CA LYS A 2 12.20 24.81 59.30
C LYS A 2 13.24 24.20 58.34
N SER A 3 12.98 22.95 57.91
CA SER A 3 13.45 22.37 56.64
C SER A 3 12.72 21.03 56.39
N PHE A 4 11.38 21.06 56.36
CA PHE A 4 10.56 19.86 56.14
C PHE A 4 9.47 20.11 55.09
N LYS A 5 9.81 20.75 53.96
CA LYS A 5 8.82 21.03 52.88
C LYS A 5 9.43 21.16 51.49
N ILE A 6 10.21 20.19 51.01
CA ILE A 6 10.62 20.17 49.59
C ILE A 6 10.41 18.81 48.92
N LEU A 7 10.15 17.74 49.69
CA LEU A 7 10.00 16.41 49.08
C LEU A 7 8.75 16.17 48.21
N PRO A 8 7.58 16.82 48.40
CA PRO A 8 6.41 16.45 47.61
C PRO A 8 6.36 17.12 46.24
N LEU A 9 7.29 18.03 45.91
CA LEU A 9 7.28 18.73 44.63
C LEU A 9 8.03 17.99 43.52
N LEU A 10 8.91 17.05 43.87
CA LEU A 10 9.71 16.32 42.87
C LEU A 10 8.99 15.09 42.28
N THR A 11 8.00 14.54 42.98
CA THR A 11 7.29 13.33 42.55
C THR A 11 6.10 13.59 41.62
N VAL A 12 5.67 14.85 41.48
CA VAL A 12 4.58 15.22 40.54
C VAL A 12 5.09 15.38 39.10
N LEU A 13 6.40 15.53 38.88
CA LEU A 13 6.93 15.85 37.55
C LEU A 13 7.16 14.64 36.63
N ILE A 14 7.11 13.40 37.14
CA ILE A 14 7.44 12.20 36.33
C ILE A 14 6.19 11.53 35.75
N LEU A 15 4.98 11.99 36.11
CA LEU A 15 3.73 11.39 35.63
C LEU A 15 3.30 11.83 34.22
N PHE A 16 4.04 12.73 33.53
CA PHE A 16 3.55 13.36 32.30
C PHE A 16 4.50 13.39 31.09
N THR A 17 5.54 12.56 31.02
CA THR A 17 6.32 12.46 29.76
C THR A 17 6.28 11.06 29.19
N SER A 18 5.26 10.89 28.35
CA SER A 18 5.25 10.06 27.15
C SER A 18 5.25 8.55 27.36
N CYS A 19 4.04 7.98 27.44
CA CYS A 19 3.73 6.82 26.61
C CYS A 19 3.92 7.24 25.15
N VAL A 20 5.17 7.22 24.66
CA VAL A 20 5.39 7.11 23.22
C VAL A 20 4.94 5.70 22.89
N GLU A 21 3.69 5.56 22.43
CA GLU A 21 3.29 4.37 21.71
C GLU A 21 4.23 4.25 20.53
N LYS A 22 5.30 3.47 20.72
CA LYS A 22 6.19 3.11 19.64
C LYS A 22 5.34 2.20 18.77
N ILE A 23 4.80 2.76 17.67
CA ILE A 23 4.27 1.99 16.55
C ILE A 23 5.46 1.22 16.02
N THR A 24 5.71 0.08 16.65
CA THR A 24 6.73 -0.85 16.23
C THR A 24 6.07 -1.54 15.06
N ARG A 25 6.31 -1.04 13.84
CA ARG A 25 6.00 -1.76 12.63
C ARG A 25 6.89 -2.99 12.69
N VAL A 26 6.38 -4.07 13.27
CA VAL A 26 7.03 -5.36 13.19
C VAL A 26 6.91 -5.75 11.73
N VAL A 27 7.93 -5.40 10.96
CA VAL A 27 8.14 -5.96 9.62
C VAL A 27 8.51 -7.41 9.89
N HIS A 28 7.51 -8.27 10.14
CA HIS A 28 7.68 -9.68 9.86
C HIS A 28 7.84 -9.74 8.33
N GLN A 29 9.09 -9.73 7.87
CA GLN A 29 9.47 -10.38 6.62
C GLN A 29 9.38 -11.90 6.84
N ASP A 30 8.24 -12.37 7.35
CA ASP A 30 7.89 -13.74 7.11
C ASP A 30 7.60 -13.78 5.62
N THR A 31 8.46 -14.49 4.90
CA THR A 31 8.20 -14.89 3.53
C THR A 31 7.08 -15.94 3.60
N ILE A 32 5.88 -15.51 4.00
CA ILE A 32 4.67 -16.28 3.85
C ILE A 32 4.55 -16.44 2.34
N PRO A 33 4.65 -17.66 1.78
CA PRO A 33 4.38 -17.84 0.36
C PRO A 33 2.99 -17.23 0.12
N PRO A 34 2.80 -16.40 -0.92
CA PRO A 34 1.51 -15.77 -1.10
C PRO A 34 0.50 -16.91 -1.20
N GLU A 35 -0.45 -16.97 -0.27
CA GLU A 35 -1.69 -17.68 -0.53
C GLU A 35 -2.35 -16.87 -1.64
N TYR A 36 -1.98 -17.18 -2.88
CA TYR A 36 -2.63 -16.61 -4.06
C TYR A 36 -4.08 -17.08 -4.01
N THR A 37 -4.95 -16.21 -3.52
CA THR A 37 -6.38 -16.49 -3.50
C THR A 37 -6.85 -16.57 -4.94
N VAL A 38 -7.82 -17.44 -5.23
CA VAL A 38 -8.42 -17.57 -6.57
C VAL A 38 -8.89 -16.21 -7.10
N ALA A 39 -9.33 -15.33 -6.20
CA ALA A 39 -9.71 -13.97 -6.51
C ALA A 39 -8.53 -13.13 -7.04
N GLN A 40 -7.36 -13.17 -6.37
CA GLN A 40 -6.17 -12.42 -6.82
C GLN A 40 -5.67 -12.89 -8.19
N GLU A 41 -5.64 -14.20 -8.43
CA GLU A 41 -5.26 -14.74 -9.75
C GLU A 41 -6.28 -14.38 -10.84
N THR A 42 -7.57 -14.38 -10.51
CA THR A 42 -8.62 -13.92 -11.43
C THR A 42 -8.47 -12.43 -11.76
N LEU A 43 -8.14 -11.59 -10.77
CA LEU A 43 -7.86 -10.18 -10.98
C LEU A 43 -6.62 -9.98 -11.85
N LYS A 44 -5.53 -10.70 -11.57
CA LYS A 44 -4.32 -10.67 -12.39
C LYS A 44 -4.60 -11.08 -13.83
N SER A 45 -5.38 -12.13 -14.04
CA SER A 45 -5.80 -12.59 -15.36
C SER A 45 -6.62 -11.52 -16.12
N ARG A 46 -7.54 -10.83 -15.45
CA ARG A 46 -8.32 -9.73 -16.06
C ARG A 46 -7.44 -8.56 -16.47
N ILE A 47 -6.55 -8.13 -15.58
CA ILE A 47 -5.59 -7.06 -15.90
C ILE A 47 -4.66 -7.52 -17.03
N SER A 48 -4.34 -8.81 -17.09
CA SER A 48 -3.46 -9.37 -18.12
C SER A 48 -3.99 -9.27 -19.56
N ALA A 49 -5.31 -9.03 -19.71
CA ALA A 49 -5.91 -8.74 -21.01
C ALA A 49 -5.50 -7.36 -21.58
N VAL A 50 -5.03 -6.45 -20.72
CA VAL A 50 -4.61 -5.10 -21.10
C VAL A 50 -3.09 -4.98 -21.16
N ILE A 51 -2.37 -5.77 -20.35
CA ILE A 51 -0.94 -5.66 -20.13
C ILE A 51 -0.33 -7.03 -19.81
N PRO A 52 0.88 -7.38 -20.29
CA PRO A 52 1.50 -8.66 -19.95
C PRO A 52 1.59 -8.93 -18.43
N ALA A 53 1.27 -10.18 -18.03
CA ALA A 53 1.09 -10.57 -16.64
C ALA A 53 2.37 -10.47 -15.78
N GLU A 54 3.53 -10.57 -16.41
CA GLU A 54 4.85 -10.38 -15.80
C GLU A 54 5.05 -8.97 -15.23
N ASN A 55 4.33 -7.99 -15.75
CA ASN A 55 4.41 -6.60 -15.30
C ASN A 55 3.44 -6.28 -14.15
N ILE A 56 2.67 -7.27 -13.69
CA ILE A 56 1.60 -7.11 -12.70
C ILE A 56 2.01 -7.79 -11.40
N SER A 57 2.11 -7.00 -10.34
CA SER A 57 2.32 -7.47 -8.97
C SER A 57 1.08 -7.15 -8.14
N ILE A 58 0.52 -8.18 -7.51
CA ILE A 58 -0.59 -8.03 -6.57
C ILE A 58 -0.06 -8.36 -5.18
N GLY A 59 -0.19 -7.42 -4.27
CA GLY A 59 0.14 -7.58 -2.86
C GLY A 59 -1.08 -7.30 -2.00
N SER A 60 -1.09 -7.83 -0.78
CA SER A 60 -2.10 -7.51 0.22
C SER A 60 -1.44 -7.28 1.56
N SER A 61 -2.00 -6.38 2.36
CA SER A 61 -1.57 -6.16 3.74
C SER A 61 -2.76 -6.25 4.69
N LYS A 62 -2.57 -6.97 5.79
CA LYS A 62 -3.49 -7.01 6.92
C LYS A 62 -2.88 -6.24 8.08
N THR A 63 -3.62 -5.31 8.67
CA THR A 63 -3.21 -4.64 9.90
C THR A 63 -3.84 -5.38 11.07
N GLU A 64 -3.02 -6.08 11.84
CA GLU A 64 -3.43 -6.69 13.11
C GLU A 64 -2.89 -5.80 14.25
N LYS A 65 -3.67 -4.79 14.63
CA LYS A 65 -3.45 -4.12 15.92
C LYS A 65 -4.38 -4.74 16.95
N THR A 66 -3.83 -5.13 18.09
CA THR A 66 -4.60 -5.72 19.20
C THR A 66 -5.65 -4.73 19.68
N GLY A 67 -6.93 -5.03 19.46
CA GLY A 67 -8.07 -4.17 19.87
C GLY A 67 -8.69 -3.33 18.76
N ASP A 68 -8.12 -3.29 17.55
CA ASP A 68 -8.70 -2.63 16.38
C ASP A 68 -9.44 -3.64 15.49
N ALA A 69 -10.43 -3.16 14.73
CA ALA A 69 -11.08 -3.96 13.70
C ALA A 69 -10.04 -4.32 12.60
N GLU A 70 -10.08 -5.57 12.13
CA GLU A 70 -9.15 -6.04 11.09
C GLU A 70 -9.28 -5.16 9.83
N TYR A 71 -8.15 -4.64 9.34
CA TYR A 71 -8.10 -3.78 8.15
C TYR A 71 -7.21 -4.39 7.08
N HIS A 72 -7.81 -4.69 5.94
CA HIS A 72 -7.24 -5.37 4.79
C HIS A 72 -7.15 -4.40 3.61
N ALA A 73 -5.94 -4.23 3.09
CA ALA A 73 -5.69 -3.45 1.90
C ALA A 73 -5.11 -4.33 0.78
N LEU A 74 -5.60 -4.10 -0.44
CA LEU A 74 -5.10 -4.71 -1.67
C LEU A 74 -4.28 -3.68 -2.45
N THR A 75 -3.09 -4.06 -2.89
CA THR A 75 -2.23 -3.23 -3.72
C THR A 75 -2.00 -3.92 -5.05
N VAL A 76 -2.33 -3.22 -6.14
CA VAL A 76 -2.03 -3.64 -7.51
C VAL A 76 -0.94 -2.71 -8.05
N GLU A 77 0.29 -3.21 -8.12
CA GLU A 77 1.41 -2.52 -8.74
C GLU A 77 1.64 -3.02 -10.17
N ILE A 78 1.81 -2.09 -11.09
CA ILE A 78 2.02 -2.35 -12.51
C ILE A 78 3.27 -1.60 -12.96
N GLN A 79 4.27 -2.34 -13.42
CA GLN A 79 5.59 -1.81 -13.81
C GLN A 79 5.99 -2.31 -15.19
N PRO A 80 5.45 -1.74 -16.28
CA PRO A 80 5.58 -2.33 -17.59
C PRO A 80 6.70 -1.67 -18.36
N GLU A 81 7.58 -2.48 -18.93
CA GLU A 81 8.60 -2.01 -19.87
C GLU A 81 7.95 -1.40 -21.14
N THR A 82 6.71 -1.78 -21.43
CA THR A 82 5.99 -1.47 -22.68
C THR A 82 5.01 -0.30 -22.59
N LEU A 83 4.90 0.41 -21.45
CA LEU A 83 3.98 1.55 -21.37
C LEU A 83 4.33 2.63 -22.39
N PRO A 84 3.33 3.34 -22.96
CA PRO A 84 3.59 4.46 -23.85
C PRO A 84 4.44 5.53 -23.15
N GLY A 85 5.46 6.07 -23.83
CA GLY A 85 6.27 7.19 -23.31
C GLY A 85 5.59 8.54 -23.44
N ASN A 86 4.63 8.66 -24.36
CA ASN A 86 3.84 9.88 -24.50
C ASN A 86 2.79 9.95 -23.37
N VAL A 87 2.57 11.15 -22.85
CA VAL A 87 1.72 11.39 -21.67
C VAL A 87 0.26 11.04 -21.93
N VAL A 88 -0.27 11.34 -23.12
CA VAL A 88 -1.70 11.13 -23.45
C VAL A 88 -2.04 9.64 -23.49
N SER A 89 -1.22 8.85 -24.19
CA SER A 89 -1.34 7.40 -24.29
C SER A 89 -1.06 6.71 -22.96
N PHE A 90 -0.13 7.24 -22.15
CA PHE A 90 0.08 6.77 -20.77
C PHE A 90 -1.23 6.87 -19.98
N PHE A 91 -1.85 8.05 -19.92
CA PHE A 91 -3.10 8.24 -19.16
C PHE A 91 -4.29 7.47 -19.73
N LYS A 92 -4.36 7.28 -21.06
CA LYS A 92 -5.38 6.41 -21.67
C LYS A 92 -5.23 4.97 -21.18
N MET A 93 -4.02 4.43 -21.23
CA MET A 93 -3.74 3.05 -20.82
C MET A 93 -3.91 2.86 -19.30
N THR A 94 -3.54 3.84 -18.47
CA THR A 94 -3.82 3.78 -17.03
C THR A 94 -5.32 3.83 -16.72
N GLY A 95 -6.11 4.53 -17.55
CA GLY A 95 -7.58 4.48 -17.47
C GLY A 95 -8.16 3.11 -17.80
N GLU A 96 -7.65 2.45 -18.83
CA GLU A 96 -8.06 1.08 -19.20
C GLU A 96 -7.70 0.07 -18.10
N ILE A 97 -6.49 0.18 -17.53
CA ILE A 97 -6.04 -0.59 -16.37
C ILE A 97 -6.96 -0.36 -15.17
N LYS A 98 -7.25 0.90 -14.83
CA LYS A 98 -8.14 1.25 -13.72
C LYS A 98 -9.50 0.56 -13.88
N ASN A 99 -10.10 0.65 -15.07
CA ASN A 99 -11.40 0.03 -15.34
C ASN A 99 -11.33 -1.50 -15.23
N ALA A 100 -10.25 -2.12 -15.74
CA ALA A 100 -10.05 -3.56 -15.63
C ALA A 100 -9.93 -4.00 -14.16
N VAL A 101 -9.15 -3.25 -13.36
CA VAL A 101 -9.04 -3.47 -11.92
C VAL A 101 -10.41 -3.32 -11.27
N GLU A 102 -11.06 -2.16 -11.38
CA GLU A 102 -12.38 -1.86 -10.78
C GLU A 102 -13.45 -2.93 -11.12
N SER A 103 -13.44 -3.48 -12.34
CA SER A 103 -14.35 -4.56 -12.73
C SER A 103 -14.04 -5.92 -12.08
N GLY A 104 -12.78 -6.17 -11.71
CA GLY A 104 -12.32 -7.41 -11.11
C GLY A 104 -12.46 -7.44 -9.58
N ILE A 105 -12.35 -6.28 -8.92
CA ILE A 105 -12.48 -6.13 -7.46
C ILE A 105 -13.93 -6.37 -6.98
N GLY A 106 -14.95 -6.23 -7.83
CA GLY A 106 -16.35 -6.38 -7.42
C GLY A 106 -16.72 -7.72 -6.74
N ASN A 107 -15.81 -8.70 -6.73
CA ASN A 107 -15.97 -9.99 -6.04
C ASN A 107 -15.03 -10.17 -4.83
N MET A 108 -14.37 -9.12 -4.35
CA MET A 108 -13.37 -9.16 -3.28
C MET A 108 -13.85 -8.37 -2.06
N GLU A 109 -14.81 -8.94 -1.32
CA GLU A 109 -15.41 -8.31 -0.13
C GLU A 109 -14.46 -8.27 1.09
N ASP A 110 -13.34 -9.00 1.02
CA ASP A 110 -12.37 -9.13 2.12
C ASP A 110 -11.44 -7.91 2.27
N TYR A 111 -11.54 -6.91 1.38
CA TYR A 111 -10.67 -5.72 1.39
C TYR A 111 -11.48 -4.45 1.57
N GLN A 112 -11.01 -3.56 2.44
CA GLN A 112 -11.63 -2.26 2.67
C GLN A 112 -10.97 -1.14 1.84
N LYS A 113 -9.79 -1.40 1.27
CA LYS A 113 -9.08 -0.42 0.45
C LYS A 113 -8.31 -1.07 -0.68
N LEU A 114 -8.35 -0.41 -1.84
CA LEU A 114 -7.58 -0.74 -3.02
C LEU A 114 -6.63 0.40 -3.37
N GLU A 115 -5.37 0.06 -3.60
CA GLU A 115 -4.36 0.94 -4.17
C GLU A 115 -3.93 0.43 -5.54
N ILE A 116 -4.05 1.27 -6.56
CA ILE A 116 -3.57 1.01 -7.93
C ILE A 116 -2.36 1.91 -8.17
N VAL A 117 -1.22 1.31 -8.47
CA VAL A 117 0.02 2.03 -8.78
C VAL A 117 0.53 1.57 -10.15
N VAL A 118 0.65 2.49 -11.09
CA VAL A 118 1.27 2.26 -12.39
C VAL A 118 2.53 3.10 -12.48
N ARG A 119 3.68 2.48 -12.73
CA ARG A 119 4.97 3.16 -12.88
C ARG A 119 5.60 2.81 -14.22
N LYS A 120 6.16 3.82 -14.88
CA LYS A 120 7.08 3.67 -16.00
C LYS A 120 8.37 4.37 -15.66
N THR A 121 9.49 3.65 -15.76
CA THR A 121 10.82 4.24 -15.66
C THR A 121 11.48 4.16 -17.02
N THR A 122 12.03 5.27 -17.50
CA THR A 122 12.69 5.37 -18.81
C THR A 122 14.05 6.02 -18.62
N ASN A 123 15.10 5.45 -19.20
CA ASN A 123 16.43 6.05 -19.19
C ASN A 123 16.66 6.78 -20.51
N GLU A 124 16.75 8.11 -20.47
CA GLU A 124 17.01 8.95 -21.64
C GLU A 124 18.32 9.72 -21.42
N ASN A 125 19.32 9.46 -22.27
CA ASN A 125 20.63 10.12 -22.21
C ASN A 125 21.34 10.02 -20.85
N GLY A 126 21.19 8.88 -20.15
CA GLY A 126 21.77 8.66 -18.82
C GLY A 126 21.00 9.29 -17.66
N VAL A 127 19.84 9.89 -17.94
CA VAL A 127 18.93 10.43 -16.94
C VAL A 127 17.71 9.53 -16.82
N GLU A 128 17.46 9.04 -15.61
CA GLU A 128 16.26 8.26 -15.29
C GLU A 128 15.05 9.20 -15.15
N LYS A 129 14.00 8.93 -15.91
CA LYS A 129 12.71 9.61 -15.86
C LYS A 129 11.63 8.61 -15.47
N THR A 130 10.98 8.88 -14.35
CA THR A 130 9.88 8.06 -13.83
C THR A 130 8.56 8.80 -13.98
N GLN A 131 7.62 8.17 -14.67
CA GLN A 131 6.22 8.59 -14.73
C GLN A 131 5.39 7.63 -13.89
N SER A 132 4.51 8.16 -13.04
CA SER A 132 3.67 7.34 -12.19
C SER A 132 2.23 7.84 -12.12
N TYR A 133 1.32 6.88 -11.99
CA TYR A 133 -0.08 7.08 -11.66
C TYR A 133 -0.38 6.29 -10.39
N LYS A 134 -0.98 6.95 -9.40
CA LYS A 134 -1.43 6.31 -8.17
C LYS A 134 -2.88 6.68 -7.91
N LYS A 135 -3.70 5.69 -7.58
CA LYS A 135 -5.09 5.87 -7.20
C LYS A 135 -5.43 4.99 -6.00
N GLU A 136 -6.07 5.60 -5.01
CA GLU A 136 -6.63 4.92 -3.85
C GLU A 136 -8.16 4.94 -3.95
N ILE A 137 -8.78 3.82 -3.59
CA ILE A 137 -10.23 3.59 -3.65
C ILE A 137 -10.63 2.90 -2.34
N ASP A 138 -11.62 3.47 -1.65
CA ASP A 138 -12.29 2.81 -0.53
C ASP A 138 -13.39 1.89 -1.10
N LEU A 139 -13.45 0.66 -0.60
CA LEU A 139 -14.28 -0.42 -1.14
C LEU A 139 -15.56 -0.65 -0.33
#